data_AF-A0A1Q7RXW6-F1
#
_entry.id   AF-A0A1Q7RXW6-F1
#
_cell.length_a   1.000
_cell.length_b   1.000
_cell.length_c   1.000
_cell.angle_alpha   90.00
_cell.angle_beta   90.00
_cell.angle_gamma   90.00
#
_symmetry.space_group_name_H-M   'P 1'
#
loop_
_entity.id
_entity.type
_entity.pdbx_description
1 polymer ?
#
loop_
_entity_poly.entity_id
_entity_poly.type
_entity_poly.pdbx_seq_one_letter_code
_entity_poly.pdbx_strand_id
1 'polypeptide(L)'
;MLNASLDDFYTHHVLLPQERKDKHFDLVLGATQGNDTRLWLSDQTVLRRSNTYGAVGSGAEYATVLLSRIYTQLPLSKATVLAAYTIFLVKEFVEGCGKNTEVVVLDGGQARMLADSDIALMEYHFNHALKLDSMMVHYIIGRRVPDENAALNNLTGYLKSLRTSLEENPNITAEIRGWDIDWDE
;
A
#
# COMPACT_ATOMS: atom_id res chain seq x y z
N MET A 1 6.17 -2.22 -34.08
CA MET A 1 6.08 -0.97 -33.29
C MET A 1 6.19 -1.23 -31.79
N LEU A 2 5.48 -2.22 -31.20
CA LEU A 2 5.61 -2.54 -29.77
C LEU A 2 7.05 -2.84 -29.30
N ASN A 3 7.81 -3.64 -30.06
CA ASN A 3 9.16 -4.07 -29.64
C ASN A 3 10.13 -2.89 -29.49
N ALA A 4 10.12 -1.93 -30.42
CA ALA A 4 11.01 -0.77 -30.37
C ALA A 4 10.70 0.15 -29.17
N SER A 5 9.42 0.34 -28.84
CA SER A 5 9.01 1.10 -27.66
C SER A 5 9.37 0.38 -26.35
N LEU A 6 9.35 -0.94 -26.35
CA LEU A 6 9.70 -1.75 -25.18
C LEU A 6 11.21 -1.81 -24.94
N ASP A 7 12.01 -1.91 -26.02
CA ASP A 7 13.47 -1.78 -25.95
C ASP A 7 13.86 -0.43 -25.35
N ASP A 8 13.30 0.66 -25.89
CA ASP A 8 13.58 2.01 -25.44
C ASP A 8 13.24 2.22 -23.95
N PHE A 9 12.10 1.70 -23.50
CA PHE A 9 11.72 1.75 -22.09
C PHE A 9 12.70 1.00 -21.19
N TYR A 10 13.09 -0.24 -21.56
CA TYR A 10 14.03 -1.02 -20.75
C TYR A 10 15.41 -0.37 -20.66
N THR A 11 15.91 0.18 -21.77
CA THR A 11 17.22 0.84 -21.80
C THR A 11 17.26 2.09 -20.91
N HIS A 12 16.18 2.86 -20.85
CA HIS A 12 16.17 4.16 -20.16
C HIS A 12 15.59 4.13 -18.74
N HIS A 13 14.74 3.15 -18.41
CA HIS A 13 13.93 3.19 -17.18
C HIS A 13 14.04 1.95 -16.29
N VAL A 14 14.64 0.85 -16.76
CA VAL A 14 14.71 -0.41 -15.99
C VAL A 14 16.16 -0.74 -15.65
N LEU A 15 16.47 -0.83 -14.36
CA LEU A 15 17.73 -1.40 -13.90
C LEU A 15 17.65 -2.92 -14.05
N LEU A 16 18.33 -3.47 -15.06
CA LEU A 16 18.43 -4.92 -15.24
C LEU A 16 19.48 -5.49 -14.28
N PRO A 17 19.13 -6.47 -13.42
CA PRO A 17 20.13 -7.23 -12.69
C PRO A 17 21.10 -7.89 -13.68
N GLN A 18 22.41 -7.88 -13.37
CA GLN A 18 23.49 -8.40 -14.23
C GLN A 18 23.26 -9.84 -14.75
N GLU A 19 22.43 -10.62 -14.05
CA GLU A 19 22.16 -12.03 -14.33
C GLU A 19 21.01 -12.28 -15.31
N ARG A 20 20.21 -11.27 -15.68
CA ARG A 20 19.06 -11.44 -16.60
C ARG A 20 19.26 -10.67 -17.89
N LYS A 21 19.35 -11.41 -19.01
CA LYS A 21 19.51 -10.85 -20.38
C LYS A 21 18.18 -10.64 -21.12
N ASP A 22 17.14 -11.34 -20.69
CA ASP A 22 15.84 -11.32 -21.37
C ASP A 22 14.88 -10.32 -20.68
N LYS A 23 13.94 -9.77 -21.45
CA LYS A 23 12.90 -8.88 -20.92
C LYS A 23 11.82 -9.73 -20.27
N HIS A 24 11.51 -9.41 -19.02
CA HIS A 24 10.47 -10.09 -18.25
C HIS A 24 9.60 -9.08 -17.52
N PHE A 25 8.32 -9.39 -17.41
CA PHE A 25 7.35 -8.59 -16.67
C PHE A 25 6.68 -9.47 -15.63
N ASP A 26 6.69 -9.00 -14.39
CA ASP A 26 5.82 -9.54 -13.36
C ASP A 26 4.62 -8.62 -13.23
N LEU A 27 3.43 -9.20 -13.16
CA LEU A 27 2.15 -8.49 -13.22
C LEU A 27 1.30 -8.85 -12.01
N VAL A 28 0.62 -7.84 -11.49
CA VAL A 28 -0.51 -8.02 -10.58
C VAL A 28 -1.77 -7.74 -11.38
N LEU A 29 -2.68 -8.70 -11.42
CA LEU A 29 -3.90 -8.62 -12.20
C LEU A 29 -5.09 -8.75 -11.25
N GLY A 30 -5.82 -7.65 -11.05
CA GLY A 30 -7.12 -7.64 -10.38
C GLY A 30 -8.25 -7.62 -11.41
N ALA A 31 -9.28 -8.42 -11.20
CA ALA A 31 -10.51 -8.33 -11.98
C ALA A 31 -11.74 -8.48 -11.08
N THR A 32 -12.81 -7.78 -11.45
CA THR A 32 -14.13 -7.93 -10.83
C THR A 32 -15.19 -8.18 -11.91
N GLN A 33 -16.10 -9.12 -11.65
CA GLN A 33 -17.25 -9.42 -12.49
C GLN A 33 -18.46 -9.67 -11.60
N GLY A 34 -19.38 -8.71 -11.54
CA GLY A 34 -20.47 -8.74 -10.56
C GLY A 34 -19.90 -8.75 -9.14
N ASN A 35 -20.26 -9.76 -8.35
CA ASN A 35 -19.73 -9.94 -6.99
C ASN A 35 -18.48 -10.85 -6.92
N ASP A 36 -17.98 -11.37 -8.05
CA ASP A 36 -16.75 -12.19 -8.06
C ASP A 36 -15.53 -11.30 -8.29
N THR A 37 -14.63 -11.27 -7.31
CA THR A 37 -13.36 -10.54 -7.39
C THR A 37 -12.21 -11.54 -7.33
N ARG A 38 -11.26 -11.37 -8.24
CA ARG A 38 -10.12 -12.28 -8.38
C ARG A 38 -8.82 -11.52 -8.54
N LEU A 39 -7.77 -12.08 -7.93
CA LEU A 39 -6.41 -11.59 -8.00
C LEU A 39 -5.51 -12.67 -8.58
N TRP A 40 -4.69 -12.30 -9.55
CA TRP A 40 -3.62 -13.13 -10.09
C TRP A 40 -2.30 -12.40 -10.06
N LEU A 41 -1.24 -13.19 -9.99
CA LEU A 41 0.15 -12.74 -10.00
C LEU A 41 0.86 -13.51 -11.10
N SER A 42 1.61 -12.81 -11.94
CA SER A 42 2.55 -13.48 -12.83
C SER A 42 3.94 -13.50 -12.21
N ASP A 43 4.62 -14.62 -12.40
CA ASP A 43 6.06 -14.79 -12.18
C ASP A 43 6.61 -15.41 -13.45
N GLN A 44 7.33 -14.62 -14.23
CA GLN A 44 7.77 -14.98 -15.58
C GLN A 44 6.60 -15.44 -16.47
N THR A 45 6.53 -16.74 -16.80
CA THR A 45 5.51 -17.34 -17.67
C THR A 45 4.37 -17.99 -16.89
N VAL A 46 4.45 -18.01 -15.56
CA VAL A 46 3.45 -18.67 -14.71
C VAL A 46 2.47 -17.63 -14.19
N LEU A 47 1.17 -17.89 -14.38
CA LEU A 47 0.09 -17.13 -13.76
C LEU A 47 -0.49 -17.93 -12.60
N ARG A 48 -0.47 -17.35 -11.39
CA ARG A 48 -1.05 -17.97 -10.19
C ARG A 48 -2.15 -17.11 -9.60
N ARG A 49 -3.20 -17.74 -9.10
CA ARG A 49 -4.25 -17.05 -8.35
C ARG A 49 -3.75 -16.74 -6.93
N SER A 50 -4.09 -15.56 -6.43
CA SER A 50 -3.98 -15.24 -5.00
C SER A 50 -5.37 -15.05 -4.39
N ASN A 51 -5.54 -15.52 -3.15
CA ASN A 51 -6.82 -15.49 -2.45
C ASN A 51 -6.97 -14.28 -1.52
N THR A 52 -5.87 -13.62 -1.15
CA THR A 52 -5.88 -12.54 -0.15
C THR A 52 -5.11 -11.32 -0.64
N TYR A 53 -3.80 -11.46 -0.82
CA TYR A 53 -2.91 -10.38 -1.23
C TYR A 53 -1.76 -10.92 -2.08
N GLY A 54 -1.06 -10.02 -2.79
CA GLY A 54 0.01 -10.40 -3.67
C GLY A 54 0.91 -9.22 -4.01
N ALA A 55 2.19 -9.49 -4.20
CA ALA A 55 3.18 -8.50 -4.61
C ALA A 55 4.12 -9.12 -5.65
N VAL A 56 4.63 -8.29 -6.55
CA VAL A 56 5.60 -8.64 -7.59
C VAL A 56 6.67 -7.55 -7.71
N GLY A 57 7.76 -7.82 -8.42
CA GLY A 57 8.89 -6.90 -8.57
C GLY A 57 9.90 -6.96 -7.41
N SER A 58 10.87 -6.05 -7.42
CA SER A 58 12.01 -6.04 -6.48
C SER A 58 11.61 -5.90 -5.00
N GLY A 59 10.48 -5.25 -4.71
CA GLY A 59 9.94 -5.10 -3.36
C GLY A 59 9.03 -6.23 -2.89
N ALA A 60 8.80 -7.27 -3.71
CA ALA A 60 7.77 -8.28 -3.45
C ALA A 60 7.99 -9.08 -2.17
N GLU A 61 9.23 -9.47 -1.87
CA GLU A 61 9.54 -10.25 -0.67
C GLU A 61 9.25 -9.44 0.60
N TYR A 62 9.72 -8.19 0.65
CA TYR A 62 9.45 -7.28 1.76
C TYR A 62 7.94 -7.06 1.94
N ALA A 63 7.23 -6.73 0.86
CA ALA A 63 5.79 -6.52 0.88
C ALA A 63 5.03 -7.76 1.37
N THR A 64 5.43 -8.95 0.92
CA THR A 64 4.81 -10.22 1.30
C THR A 64 4.99 -10.51 2.78
N VAL A 65 6.21 -10.31 3.31
CA VAL A 65 6.50 -10.50 4.75
C VAL A 65 5.72 -9.49 5.57
N LEU A 66 5.67 -8.23 5.16
CA LEU A 66 4.88 -7.19 5.82
C LEU A 66 3.40 -7.58 5.87
N LEU A 67 2.79 -7.87 4.72
CA LEU A 67 1.38 -8.22 4.60
C LEU A 67 1.03 -9.49 5.39
N SER A 68 1.92 -10.49 5.45
CA SER A 68 1.69 -11.69 6.27
C SER A 68 1.54 -11.42 7.77
N ARG A 69 2.06 -10.29 8.25
CA ARG A 69 2.01 -9.90 9.67
C ARG A 69 0.81 -9.02 9.99
N ILE A 70 0.40 -8.17 9.06
CA ILE A 70 -0.57 -7.09 9.35
C ILE A 70 -1.90 -7.25 8.61
N TYR A 71 -1.98 -8.09 7.57
CA TYR A 71 -3.22 -8.29 6.83
C TYR A 71 -4.25 -9.04 7.68
N THR A 72 -5.48 -8.52 7.63
CA THR A 72 -6.70 -9.20 8.08
C THR A 72 -7.81 -8.90 7.08
N GLN A 73 -8.96 -9.58 7.20
CA GLN A 73 -10.12 -9.25 6.37
C GLN A 73 -10.58 -7.82 6.70
N LEU A 74 -10.48 -6.92 5.73
CA LEU A 74 -10.74 -5.50 5.89
C LEU A 74 -11.79 -5.02 4.88
N PRO A 75 -12.64 -4.03 5.24
CA PRO A 75 -13.40 -3.27 4.27
C PRO A 75 -12.50 -2.62 3.22
N LEU A 76 -13.03 -2.37 2.02
CA LEU A 76 -12.28 -1.83 0.89
C LEU A 76 -11.52 -0.54 1.22
N SER A 77 -12.12 0.37 1.99
CA SER A 77 -11.48 1.60 2.47
C SER A 77 -10.17 1.32 3.21
N LYS A 78 -10.20 0.39 4.16
CA LYS A 78 -9.04 0.02 4.98
C LYS A 78 -8.03 -0.81 4.20
N ALA A 79 -8.48 -1.66 3.28
CA ALA A 79 -7.61 -2.40 2.38
C ALA A 79 -6.83 -1.47 1.45
N THR A 80 -7.47 -0.39 0.99
CA THR A 80 -6.84 0.66 0.16
C THR A 80 -5.71 1.36 0.93
N VAL A 81 -5.98 1.79 2.17
CA VAL A 81 -4.97 2.39 3.04
C VAL A 81 -3.82 1.42 3.35
N LEU A 82 -4.13 0.14 3.59
CA LEU A 82 -3.12 -0.91 3.83
C LEU A 82 -2.23 -1.14 2.60
N ALA A 83 -2.81 -1.14 1.40
CA ALA A 83 -2.03 -1.24 0.15
C ALA A 83 -1.08 -0.04 -0.01
N ALA A 84 -1.58 1.18 0.21
CA ALA A 84 -0.76 2.40 0.18
C ALA A 84 0.37 2.35 1.22
N TYR A 85 0.08 1.93 2.46
CA TYR A 85 1.07 1.79 3.53
C TYR A 85 2.14 0.75 3.19
N THR A 86 1.74 -0.36 2.57
CA THR A 86 2.65 -1.42 2.13
C THR A 86 3.66 -0.88 1.11
N ILE A 87 3.18 -0.16 0.09
CA ILE A 87 4.06 0.46 -0.92
C ILE A 87 4.95 1.54 -0.30
N PHE A 88 4.40 2.37 0.59
CA PHE A 88 5.19 3.35 1.35
C PHE A 88 6.38 2.69 2.06
N LEU A 89 6.16 1.63 2.83
CA LEU A 89 7.25 0.94 3.53
C LEU A 89 8.25 0.29 2.56
N VAL A 90 7.78 -0.29 1.46
CA VAL A 90 8.66 -0.86 0.44
C VAL A 90 9.58 0.22 -0.15
N LYS A 91 9.06 1.42 -0.44
CA LYS A 91 9.86 2.56 -0.93
C LYS A 91 10.89 3.03 0.07
N GLU A 92 10.56 3.02 1.37
CA GLU A 92 11.48 3.47 2.43
C GLU A 92 12.62 2.47 2.69
N PHE A 93 12.36 1.17 2.55
CA PHE A 93 13.29 0.12 3.03
C PHE A 93 13.89 -0.77 1.95
N VAL A 94 13.39 -0.76 0.72
CA VAL A 94 13.91 -1.59 -0.38
C VAL A 94 14.61 -0.73 -1.41
N GLU A 95 15.92 -0.92 -1.56
CA GLU A 95 16.72 -0.24 -2.58
C GLU A 95 16.15 -0.50 -3.99
N GLY A 96 16.05 0.56 -4.80
CA GLY A 96 15.46 0.49 -6.14
C GLY A 96 13.94 0.60 -6.17
N CYS A 97 13.25 0.67 -5.02
CA CYS A 97 11.84 1.05 -4.93
C CYS A 97 11.72 2.52 -4.50
N GLY A 98 10.82 3.31 -5.11
CA GLY A 98 10.71 4.73 -4.78
C GLY A 98 9.75 5.51 -5.66
N LYS A 99 9.87 6.85 -5.62
CA LYS A 99 9.10 7.84 -6.42
C LYS A 99 7.62 7.93 -6.03
N ASN A 100 6.73 8.00 -7.02
CA ASN A 100 5.30 8.19 -6.81
C ASN A 100 4.63 6.85 -6.52
N THR A 101 3.58 6.91 -5.71
CA THR A 101 2.73 5.75 -5.41
C THR A 101 1.42 5.97 -6.17
N GLU A 102 0.95 4.96 -6.89
CA GLU A 102 -0.37 4.95 -7.52
C GLU A 102 -1.20 3.84 -6.88
N VAL A 103 -2.46 4.14 -6.57
CA VAL A 103 -3.39 3.17 -5.99
C VAL A 103 -4.65 3.14 -6.84
N VAL A 104 -4.99 1.97 -7.35
CA VAL A 104 -6.20 1.73 -8.12
C VAL A 104 -7.12 0.80 -7.34
N VAL A 105 -8.36 1.22 -7.19
CA VAL A 105 -9.43 0.48 -6.52
C VAL A 105 -10.39 -0.07 -7.57
N LEU A 106 -10.67 -1.37 -7.48
CA LEU A 106 -11.69 -2.04 -8.28
C LEU A 106 -12.94 -2.27 -7.44
N ASP A 107 -14.04 -1.65 -7.80
CA ASP A 107 -15.32 -1.78 -7.08
C ASP A 107 -16.50 -1.61 -8.03
N GLY A 108 -17.56 -2.41 -7.84
CA GLY A 108 -18.79 -2.32 -8.65
C GLY A 108 -18.57 -2.39 -10.17
N GLY A 109 -17.53 -3.07 -10.65
CA GLY A 109 -17.18 -3.11 -12.08
C GLY A 109 -16.42 -1.89 -12.60
N GLN A 110 -16.02 -0.97 -11.74
CA GLN A 110 -15.27 0.24 -12.08
C GLN A 110 -13.86 0.20 -11.51
N ALA A 111 -12.92 0.84 -12.22
CA ALA A 111 -11.58 1.08 -11.75
C ALA A 111 -11.42 2.58 -11.46
N ARG A 112 -11.00 2.91 -10.25
CA ARG A 112 -10.80 4.28 -9.80
C ARG A 112 -9.40 4.45 -9.24
N MET A 113 -8.68 5.45 -9.72
CA MET A 113 -7.38 5.81 -9.18
C MET A 113 -7.56 6.83 -8.05
N LEU A 114 -6.82 6.66 -6.96
CA LEU A 114 -6.77 7.66 -5.89
C LEU A 114 -6.02 8.89 -6.38
N ALA A 115 -6.41 10.06 -5.87
CA ALA A 115 -5.73 11.31 -6.17
C ALA A 115 -4.35 11.37 -5.50
N ASP A 116 -3.36 11.94 -6.20
CA ASP A 116 -2.00 12.13 -5.68
C ASP A 116 -1.98 12.89 -4.34
N SER A 117 -2.92 13.83 -4.14
CA SER A 117 -3.06 14.58 -2.88
C SER A 117 -3.45 13.68 -1.70
N ASP A 118 -4.30 12.69 -1.93
CA ASP A 118 -4.75 11.77 -0.89
C ASP A 118 -3.63 10.79 -0.53
N ILE A 119 -2.91 10.31 -1.54
CA ILE A 119 -1.73 9.46 -1.35
C ILE A 119 -0.64 10.21 -0.58
N ALA A 120 -0.33 11.45 -0.96
CA ALA A 120 0.65 12.29 -0.27
C ALA A 120 0.26 12.53 1.20
N LEU A 121 -1.02 12.74 1.48
CA LEU A 121 -1.51 12.89 2.84
C LEU A 121 -1.39 11.58 3.64
N MET A 122 -1.72 10.43 3.04
CA MET A 122 -1.51 9.13 3.67
C MET A 122 -0.02 8.90 4.00
N GLU A 123 0.89 9.13 3.04
CA GLU A 123 2.33 8.98 3.24
C GLU A 123 2.87 9.93 4.32
N TYR A 124 2.37 11.17 4.39
CA TYR A 124 2.67 12.09 5.49
C TYR A 124 2.35 11.47 6.85
N HIS A 125 1.15 10.90 7.00
CA HIS A 125 0.74 10.25 8.24
C HIS A 125 1.53 8.97 8.55
N PHE A 126 1.86 8.17 7.53
CA PHE A 126 2.65 6.95 7.69
C PHE A 126 4.08 7.25 8.16
N ASN A 127 4.72 8.29 7.63
CA ASN A 127 6.05 8.72 8.07
C ASN A 127 6.05 9.12 9.55
N HIS A 128 5.02 9.83 10.00
CA HIS A 128 4.89 10.17 11.41
C HIS A 128 4.67 8.93 12.29
N ALA A 129 3.90 7.94 11.82
CA ALA A 129 3.73 6.67 12.52
C ALA A 129 5.05 5.88 12.64
N LEU A 130 5.88 5.84 11.60
CA LEU A 130 7.21 5.20 11.64
C LEU A 130 8.14 5.81 12.69
N LYS A 131 8.13 7.14 12.85
CA LYS A 131 8.91 7.81 13.89
C LYS A 131 8.50 7.36 15.29
N LEU A 132 7.19 7.17 15.51
CA LEU A 132 6.66 6.67 16.77
C LEU A 132 7.02 5.21 17.01
N ASP A 133 7.04 4.37 15.98
CA ASP A 133 7.46 2.97 16.09
C ASP A 133 8.89 2.85 16.64
N SER A 134 9.83 3.65 16.12
CA SER A 134 11.19 3.73 16.64
C SER A 134 11.24 4.17 18.11
N MET A 135 10.42 5.14 18.50
CA MET A 135 10.30 5.57 19.91
C MET A 135 9.73 4.45 20.80
N MET A 136 8.73 3.72 20.31
CA MET A 136 8.13 2.59 21.03
C MET A 136 9.13 1.45 21.22
N VAL A 137 9.93 1.12 20.21
CA VAL A 137 11.01 0.12 20.35
C VAL A 137 12.01 0.56 21.42
N HIS A 138 12.44 1.83 21.39
CA HIS A 138 13.34 2.36 22.41
C HIS A 138 12.75 2.30 23.83
N TYR A 139 11.45 2.55 23.96
CA TYR A 139 10.74 2.40 25.20
C TYR A 139 10.72 0.95 25.69
N ILE A 140 10.37 -0.01 24.82
CA ILE A 140 10.31 -1.46 25.14
C ILE A 140 11.67 -2.01 25.58
N ILE A 141 12.77 -1.55 24.98
CA ILE A 141 14.13 -1.98 25.38
C ILE A 141 14.67 -1.24 26.62
N GLY A 142 13.82 -0.47 27.32
CA GLY A 142 14.15 0.16 28.60
C GLY A 142 14.96 1.45 28.50
N ARG A 143 14.97 2.13 27.35
CA ARG A 143 15.63 3.44 27.23
C ARG A 143 14.78 4.49 27.95
N ARG A 144 15.35 5.16 28.96
CA ARG A 144 14.65 6.22 29.71
C ARG A 144 14.28 7.38 28.78
N VAL A 145 12.98 7.65 28.67
CA VAL A 145 12.44 8.85 28.04
C VAL A 145 12.35 9.94 29.11
N PRO A 146 12.85 11.17 28.89
CA PRO A 146 12.62 12.28 29.81
C PRO A 146 11.12 12.60 29.83
N ASP A 147 10.48 12.45 30.99
CA ASP A 147 9.03 12.59 31.21
C ASP A 147 8.15 11.60 30.42
N GLU A 148 8.10 10.38 30.93
CA GLU A 148 7.36 9.24 30.39
C GLU A 148 5.84 9.47 30.31
N ASN A 149 5.25 10.17 31.28
CA ASN A 149 3.81 10.45 31.31
C ASN A 149 3.42 11.47 30.23
N ALA A 150 4.23 12.51 30.03
CA ALA A 150 4.01 13.46 28.95
C ALA A 150 4.12 12.78 27.58
N ALA A 151 5.12 11.90 27.39
CA ALA A 151 5.31 11.15 26.16
C ALA A 151 4.12 10.23 25.83
N LEU A 152 3.60 9.48 26.80
CA LEU A 152 2.46 8.58 26.62
C LEU A 152 1.14 9.33 26.31
N ASN A 153 0.93 10.48 26.94
CA ASN A 153 -0.24 11.33 26.66
C ASN A 153 -0.19 11.92 25.25
N ASN A 154 0.99 12.39 24.83
CA ASN A 154 1.21 12.90 23.47
C ASN A 154 0.99 11.81 22.42
N LEU A 155 1.47 10.59 22.67
CA LEU A 155 1.24 9.43 21.81
C LEU A 155 -0.26 9.11 21.68
N THR A 156 -0.97 9.05 22.80
CA THR A 156 -2.42 8.77 22.80
C THR A 156 -3.20 9.85 22.07
N GLY A 157 -2.85 11.13 22.26
CA GLY A 157 -3.45 12.25 21.54
C GLY A 157 -3.18 12.18 20.04
N TYR A 158 -1.95 11.87 19.65
CA TYR A 158 -1.58 11.70 18.25
C TYR A 158 -2.32 10.53 17.58
N LEU A 159 -2.37 9.36 18.22
CA LEU A 159 -3.06 8.18 17.68
C LEU A 159 -4.56 8.45 17.48
N LYS A 160 -5.19 9.20 18.39
CA LYS A 160 -6.58 9.65 18.22
C LYS A 160 -6.72 10.61 17.05
N SER A 161 -5.86 11.63 16.97
CA SER A 161 -5.85 12.60 15.86
C SER A 161 -5.63 11.93 14.50
N LEU A 162 -4.71 10.95 14.44
CA LEU A 162 -4.45 10.16 13.24
C LEU A 162 -5.68 9.35 12.82
N ARG A 163 -6.28 8.61 13.76
CA ARG A 163 -7.50 7.83 13.48
C ARG A 163 -8.61 8.74 12.98
N THR A 164 -8.85 9.84 13.68
CA THR A 164 -9.87 10.84 13.33
C THR A 164 -9.57 11.46 11.97
N SER A 165 -8.33 11.83 11.65
CA SER A 165 -7.96 12.39 10.34
C SER A 165 -8.17 11.40 9.19
N LEU A 166 -7.91 10.11 9.42
CA LEU A 166 -8.16 9.04 8.45
C LEU A 166 -9.65 8.71 8.30
N GLU A 167 -10.45 8.92 9.35
CA GLU A 167 -11.91 8.74 9.35
C GLU A 167 -12.65 9.94 8.75
N GLU A 168 -12.21 11.16 9.07
CA GLU A 168 -12.88 12.43 8.74
C GLU A 168 -12.50 12.99 7.37
N ASN A 169 -11.45 12.49 6.71
CA ASN A 169 -11.09 12.96 5.38
C ASN A 169 -12.01 12.35 4.30
N PRO A 170 -13.02 13.09 3.80
CA PRO A 170 -14.09 12.56 2.98
C PRO A 170 -13.62 12.22 1.56
N ASN A 171 -12.39 12.46 1.14
CA ASN A 171 -11.96 11.93 -0.16
C ASN A 171 -11.55 10.45 -0.04
N ILE A 172 -11.01 10.05 1.12
CA ILE A 172 -10.65 8.66 1.44
C ILE A 172 -11.89 7.88 1.94
N THR A 173 -12.81 8.54 2.65
CA THR A 173 -14.07 7.93 3.11
C THR A 173 -15.30 8.25 2.26
N ALA A 174 -15.40 9.40 1.59
CA ALA A 174 -16.57 9.79 0.78
C ALA A 174 -16.50 9.47 -0.72
N GLU A 175 -15.37 9.00 -1.25
CA GLU A 175 -15.44 8.19 -2.48
C GLU A 175 -16.03 6.78 -2.22
N ILE A 176 -16.22 6.42 -0.94
CA ILE A 176 -16.90 5.19 -0.50
C ILE A 176 -18.32 5.50 0.02
N ARG A 177 -18.65 6.77 0.31
CA ARG A 177 -20.01 7.23 0.63
C ARG A 177 -20.85 7.58 -0.61
N GLY A 178 -20.48 7.07 -1.79
CA GLY A 178 -21.34 7.16 -2.98
C GLY A 178 -22.52 6.17 -2.98
N TRP A 179 -22.62 5.30 -1.96
CA TRP A 179 -23.64 4.27 -1.87
C TRP A 179 -24.22 4.28 -0.45
N ASP A 180 -25.05 5.28 -0.17
CA ASP A 180 -26.12 5.11 0.82
C ASP A 180 -27.01 3.96 0.30
N ILE A 181 -26.83 2.77 0.87
CA ILE A 181 -27.88 1.77 0.86
C ILE A 181 -28.73 2.11 2.08
N ASP A 182 -29.93 2.63 1.80
CA ASP A 182 -31.03 2.71 2.75
C ASP A 182 -31.20 1.33 3.40
N TRP A 183 -30.96 1.26 4.70
CA TRP A 183 -31.39 0.13 5.53
C TRP A 183 -32.80 0.40 6.04
N ASP A 184 -33.75 0.48 5.10
CA ASP A 184 -35.15 0.21 5.41
C ASP A 184 -35.53 -1.13 4.74
N GLU A 185 -35.96 -2.06 5.61
CA GLU A 185 -36.41 -3.45 5.43
C GLU A 185 -35.38 -4.59 5.59
#